data_AF-A0A8U0M3T4-F1
#
_entry.id   AF-A0A8U0M3T4-F1
#
_cell.length_a   1.000
_cell.length_b   1.000
_cell.length_c   1.000
_cell.angle_alpha   90.00
_cell.angle_beta   90.00
_cell.angle_gamma   90.00
#
_symmetry.space_group_name_H-M   'P 1'
#
loop_
_entity.id
_entity.type
_entity.pdbx_description
1 polymer ?
#
loop_
_entity_poly.entity_id
_entity_poly.type
_entity_poly.pdbx_seq_one_letter_code
_entity_poly.pdbx_strand_id
1 'polypeptide(L)' 'MSPDEILLDKNQVLASLSKLPDRVSSEDLIERILFIKLIESRLLEAAEISNEQVMQELKDLKQKKLAALKKSE' A
#
# COMPACT_ATOMS: atom_id res chain seq x y z
N MET A 1 0.90 3.00 16.10
CA MET A 1 -0.56 2.83 16.00
C MET A 1 -0.97 3.41 14.65
N SER A 2 -1.25 2.53 13.70
CA SER A 2 -1.64 2.86 12.33
C SER A 2 -3.03 3.52 12.30
N PRO A 3 -3.29 4.41 11.33
CA PRO A 3 -4.54 5.15 11.26
C PRO A 3 -5.67 4.19 10.84
N ASP A 4 -6.74 4.18 11.63
CA ASP A 4 -8.09 3.73 11.30
C ASP A 4 -8.21 2.44 10.47
N GLU A 5 -7.99 1.30 11.13
CA GLU A 5 -8.54 0.03 10.66
C GLU A 5 -10.07 0.15 10.72
N ILE A 6 -10.71 0.45 9.59
CA ILE A 6 -12.18 0.53 9.49
C ILE A 6 -12.72 -0.89 9.69
N LEU A 7 -12.94 -1.25 10.95
CA LEU A 7 -13.58 -2.50 11.33
C LEU A 7 -15.06 -2.37 11.01
N LEU A 8 -15.46 -2.83 9.83
CA LEU A 8 -16.87 -2.87 9.44
C LEU A 8 -17.62 -3.81 10.40
N ASP A 9 -18.69 -3.32 11.02
CA ASP A 9 -19.53 -4.18 11.84
C ASP A 9 -20.25 -5.23 10.96
N LYS A 10 -20.66 -6.35 11.57
CA LYS A 10 -21.32 -7.46 10.87
C LYS A 10 -22.52 -7.01 10.04
N ASN A 11 -23.30 -6.03 10.51
CA ASN A 11 -24.48 -5.55 9.83
C ASN A 11 -24.11 -4.66 8.62
N GLN A 12 -23.04 -3.88 8.72
CA GLN A 12 -22.50 -3.10 7.60
C GLN A 12 -21.98 -4.01 6.48
N VAL A 13 -21.31 -5.11 6.83
CA VAL A 13 -20.87 -6.12 5.85
C VAL A 13 -22.06 -6.75 5.16
N LEU A 14 -23.07 -7.21 5.91
CA LEU A 14 -24.28 -7.81 5.34
C LEU A 14 -25.04 -6.83 4.45
N ALA A 15 -25.16 -5.56 4.84
CA ALA A 15 -25.81 -4.51 4.06
C ALA A 15 -25.04 -4.16 2.77
N SER A 16 -23.71 -4.31 2.75
CA SER A 16 -22.92 -4.15 1.55
C SER A 16 -23.08 -5.35 0.62
N LEU A 17 -23.07 -6.57 1.16
CA LEU A 17 -23.27 -7.80 0.39
C LEU A 17 -24.67 -7.86 -0.25
N SER A 18 -25.70 -7.35 0.44
CA SER A 18 -27.06 -7.28 -0.11
C SER A 18 -27.22 -6.28 -1.26
N LYS A 19 -26.24 -5.40 -1.49
CA LYS A 19 -26.21 -4.43 -2.58
C LYS A 19 -25.35 -4.88 -3.75
N LEU A 20 -24.78 -6.09 -3.68
CA LEU A 20 -24.01 -6.64 -4.80
C LEU A 20 -24.94 -6.84 -6.00
N PRO A 21 -24.46 -6.55 -7.22
CA PRO A 21 -25.26 -6.76 -8.42
C PRO A 21 -25.52 -8.25 -8.63
N ASP A 22 -26.76 -8.59 -9.04
CA ASP A 22 -27.17 -9.97 -9.31
C ASP A 22 -26.37 -10.62 -10.46
N ARG A 23 -25.77 -9.79 -11.33
CA ARG A 23 -24.97 -10.22 -12.47
C ARG A 23 -23.75 -9.31 -12.59
N VAL A 24 -22.60 -9.92 -12.80
CA VAL A 24 -21.34 -9.27 -13.14
C VAL A 24 -20.86 -9.92 -14.43
N SER A 25 -20.26 -9.14 -15.34
CA SER A 25 -19.68 -9.74 -16.54
C SER A 25 -18.44 -10.56 -16.16
N SER A 26 -18.17 -11.63 -16.91
CA SER A 26 -16.96 -12.42 -16.67
C SER A 26 -15.69 -11.57 -16.84
N GLU A 27 -15.71 -10.59 -17.73
CA GLU A 27 -14.61 -9.65 -17.97
C GLU A 27 -14.33 -8.79 -16.74
N ASP A 28 -15.35 -8.14 -16.17
CA ASP A 28 -15.21 -7.31 -14.97
C ASP A 28 -14.72 -8.13 -13.77
N LEU A 29 -15.21 -9.37 -13.64
CA LEU A 29 -14.80 -10.27 -12.56
C LEU A 29 -13.32 -10.66 -12.72
N ILE A 30 -12.90 -11.01 -13.93
CA ILE A 30 -11.51 -11.37 -14.24
C ILE A 30 -10.59 -10.17 -13.99
N GLU A 31 -10.95 -8.97 -14.45
CA GLU A 31 -10.17 -7.75 -14.22
C GLU A 31 -10.00 -7.49 -12.71
N ARG A 32 -11.07 -7.62 -11.93
CA ARG A 32 -11.01 -7.41 -10.48
C ARG A 32 -10.12 -8.43 -9.78
N ILE A 33 -10.18 -9.70 -10.18
CA ILE A 33 -9.32 -10.76 -9.64
C ILE A 33 -7.84 -10.48 -9.98
N LEU A 34 -7.55 -10.10 -11.22
CA LEU A 34 -6.20 -9.77 -11.66
C LEU A 34 -5.64 -8.56 -10.89
N PHE A 35 -6.47 -7.56 -10.66
CA PHE A 35 -6.10 -6.39 -9.85
C PHE A 35 -5.73 -6.78 -8.42
N ILE A 36 -6.56 -7.61 -7.75
CA ILE A 36 -6.27 -8.09 -6.39
C ILE A 36 -4.92 -8.83 -6.35
N LYS A 37 -4.68 -9.75 -7.30
CA LYS A 37 -3.42 -10.50 -7.38
C LYS A 37 -2.21 -9.60 -7.61
N LEU A 38 -2.35 -8.56 -8.43
CA LEU A 38 -1.27 -7.60 -8.66
C LEU A 38 -0.90 -6.85 -7.39
N ILE A 39 -1.91 -6.39 -6.62
CA ILE A 39 -1.67 -5.70 -5.34
C ILE A 39 -1.02 -6.67 -4.34
N GLU A 40 -1.52 -7.89 -4.23
CA GLU A 40 -0.93 -8.91 -3.36
C GLU A 40 0.53 -9.21 -3.71
N SER A 41 0.86 -9.42 -4.99
CA SER A 41 2.24 -9.61 -5.46
C SER A 41 3.12 -8.45 -5.05
N ARG A 42 2.66 -7.21 -5.26
CA ARG A 42 3.42 -6.01 -4.90
C ARG A 42 3.58 -5.84 -3.41
N LEU A 43 2.59 -6.19 -2.59
CA LEU A 43 2.70 -6.14 -1.13
C LEU A 43 3.69 -7.18 -0.61
N LEU A 44 3.70 -8.38 -1.21
CA LEU A 44 4.69 -9.42 -0.91
C LEU A 44 6.09 -9.01 -1.36
N GLU A 45 6.22 -8.40 -2.53
CA GLU A 45 7.48 -7.83 -3.04
C GLU A 45 7.94 -6.60 -2.23
N ALA A 46 7.01 -5.86 -1.62
CA ALA A 46 7.29 -4.69 -0.79
C ALA A 46 7.70 -5.03 0.66
N ALA A 47 7.74 -6.31 1.03
CA ALA A 47 8.59 -6.78 2.13
C ALA A 47 9.96 -7.10 1.52
N GLU A 48 11.06 -6.41 1.80
CA GLU A 48 11.64 -6.19 3.12
C GLU A 48 12.56 -4.94 3.11
N ILE A 49 12.04 -3.75 3.38
CA ILE A 49 12.90 -2.66 3.86
C ILE A 49 12.30 -2.18 5.18
N SER A 50 13.04 -2.40 6.27
CA SER A 50 12.58 -1.95 7.57
C SER A 50 12.48 -0.41 7.57
N ASN A 51 11.52 0.14 8.31
CA ASN A 51 11.42 1.60 8.45
C ASN A 51 12.74 2.20 8.96
N GLU A 52 13.47 1.45 9.80
CA GLU A 52 14.79 1.83 10.29
C GLU A 52 15.83 1.94 9.16
N GLN A 53 15.85 1.00 8.22
CA GLN A 53 16.70 1.07 7.03
C GLN A 53 16.37 2.31 6.18
N VAL A 54 15.09 2.59 5.92
CA VAL A 54 14.66 3.79 5.17
C VAL A 54 15.09 5.08 5.88
N MET A 55 14.90 5.17 7.19
CA MET A 55 15.27 6.35 7.97
C MET A 55 16.79 6.55 8.02
N GLN A 56 17.57 5.48 7.97
CA GLN A 56 19.02 5.54 7.89
C GLN A 56 19.48 6.04 6.51
N GLU A 57 18.92 5.51 5.42
CA GLU A 57 19.21 5.98 4.06
C GLU A 57 18.89 7.47 3.86
N LEU A 58 17.77 7.95 4.43
CA LEU A 58 17.40 9.36 4.40
C LEU A 58 18.39 10.26 5.14
N LYS A 59 18.90 9.81 6.30
CA LYS A 59 19.94 10.55 7.04
C LYS A 59 21.22 10.65 6.24
N ASP A 60 21.65 9.55 5.62
CA ASP A 60 22.88 9.50 4.83
C ASP A 60 22.78 10.40 3.58
N LEU A 61 21.62 10.40 2.92
CA LEU A 61 21.34 11.32 1.80
C LEU A 61 21.41 12.79 2.23
N LYS A 62 20.81 13.14 3.37
CA LYS A 62 20.83 14.51 3.90
C LYS A 62 22.26 14.95 4.22
N GLN A 63 23.07 14.07 4.81
CA GLN A 63 24.47 14.36 5.12
C GLN A 63 25.32 14.53 3.86
N LYS A 64 25.16 13.67 2.84
CA LYS A 64 25.83 13.80 1.54
C LYS A 64 25.51 15.13 0.86
N LYS A 65 24.23 15.54 0.88
CA LYS A 65 23.79 16.82 0.31
C LYS A 65 24.40 18.01 1.04
N LEU A 66 24.45 17.97 2.39
CA LEU A 66 25.08 19.02 3.20
C LEU A 66 26.60 19.10 2.99
N ALA A 67 27.27 17.96 2.84
CA ALA A 67 28.70 17.90 2.56
C ALA A 67 29.04 18.39 1.15
N ALA A 68 28.17 18.13 0.16
CA ALA A 68 28.31 18.65 -1.20
C ALA A 68 28.19 20.19 -1.22
N LEU A 69 27.22 20.74 -0.50
CA LEU A 69 27.03 22.20 -0.36
C LEU A 69 28.24 22.88 0.30
N LYS A 70 28.84 22.27 1.31
CA LYS A 70 30.04 22.78 2.00
C LYS A 70 31.35 22.67 1.20
N LYS A 71 31.38 21.87 0.14
CA LYS A 71 32.54 21.76 -0.77
C LYS A 71 32.46 22.72 -1.96
N SER A 72 31.34 23.42 -2.10
CA SER A 72 31.10 24.41 -3.17
C SER A 72 31.25 25.86 -2.69
N GLU A 73 31.71 26.05 -1.44
CA GLU A 73 32.25 27.30 -0.89
C GLU A 73 33.78 27.24 -0.89
#